data_AF-A0A9W4SAF2-F1
#
_entry.id   AF-A0A9W4SAF2-F1
#
_cell.length_a   1.000
_cell.length_b   1.000
_cell.length_c   1.000
_cell.angle_alpha   90.00
_cell.angle_beta   90.00
_cell.angle_gamma   90.00
#
_symmetry.space_group_name_H-M   'P 1'
#
loop_
_entity.id
_entity.type
_entity.pdbx_description
1 polymer ?
#
loop_
_entity_poly.entity_id
_entity_poly.type
_entity_poly.pdbx_seq_one_letter_code
_entity_poly.pdbx_strand_id
1 'polypeptide(L)'
;MPHPEAKEIIKRWLPVDIYIGGQEHANLHLLYARFWHKILHNMGVVSQPEPFQKFICQGMILGADGEKMSKSRGNVVNPNEFVEKFGADALRLYEVFLGPPEKTTKFDPNGVWAMKK
;
A
#
# COMPACT_ATOMS: atom_id res chain seq x y z
N MET A 1 21.23 5.50 23.18
CA MET A 1 20.52 4.21 22.99
C MET A 1 19.02 4.45 23.15
N PRO A 2 18.14 3.67 22.48
CA PRO A 2 16.69 3.84 22.61
C PRO A 2 16.20 3.60 24.04
N HIS A 3 15.12 4.31 24.40
CA HIS A 3 14.41 4.15 25.67
C HIS A 3 13.96 2.69 25.86
N PRO A 4 13.93 2.12 27.08
CA PRO A 4 13.57 0.72 27.31
C PRO A 4 12.22 0.32 26.68
N GLU A 5 11.21 1.18 26.79
CA GLU A 5 9.90 0.96 26.19
C GLU A 5 9.96 0.84 24.65
N ALA A 6 10.80 1.64 24.00
CA ALA A 6 10.98 1.56 22.55
C ALA A 6 11.64 0.24 22.14
N LYS A 7 12.56 -0.32 22.95
CA LYS A 7 13.18 -1.62 22.66
C LYS A 7 12.14 -2.75 22.67
N GLU A 8 11.22 -2.73 23.61
CA GLU A 8 10.15 -3.74 23.68
C GLU A 8 9.19 -3.64 22.49
N ILE A 9 8.83 -2.42 22.09
CA ILE A 9 7.99 -2.19 20.91
C ILE A 9 8.70 -2.67 19.63
N ILE A 10 9.98 -2.32 19.45
CA ILE A 10 10.78 -2.74 18.30
C ILE A 10 10.84 -4.26 18.21
N LYS A 11 11.14 -4.94 19.32
CA LYS A 11 11.22 -6.40 19.37
C LYS A 11 9.88 -7.07 19.09
N ARG A 12 8.77 -6.45 19.48
CA ARG A 12 7.42 -6.98 19.29
C ARG A 12 6.91 -6.85 17.85
N TRP A 13 7.22 -5.73 17.19
CA TRP A 13 6.59 -5.39 15.90
C TRP A 13 7.51 -5.52 14.68
N LEU A 14 8.83 -5.58 14.87
CA LEU A 14 9.76 -5.72 13.74
C LEU A 14 10.33 -7.14 13.64
N PRO A 15 10.64 -7.58 12.40
CA PRO A 15 10.47 -6.86 11.13
C PRO A 15 9.02 -6.86 10.65
N VAL A 16 8.69 -6.00 9.67
CA VAL A 16 7.36 -5.97 9.07
C VAL A 16 7.14 -7.23 8.25
N ASP A 17 6.09 -7.99 8.54
CA ASP A 17 5.81 -9.25 7.84
C ASP A 17 5.41 -9.02 6.38
N ILE A 18 4.50 -8.08 6.13
CA ILE A 18 4.01 -7.74 4.78
C ILE A 18 4.03 -6.22 4.60
N TYR A 19 4.82 -5.78 3.62
CA TYR A 19 4.82 -4.40 3.15
C TYR A 19 4.18 -4.33 1.76
N ILE A 20 3.16 -3.48 1.60
CA ILE A 20 2.42 -3.30 0.33
C ILE A 20 2.70 -1.88 -0.16
N GLY A 21 3.27 -1.73 -1.36
CA GLY A 21 3.63 -0.43 -1.93
C GLY A 21 3.82 -0.50 -3.44
N GLY A 22 3.68 0.63 -4.14
CA GLY A 22 3.82 0.66 -5.59
C GLY A 22 5.28 0.58 -6.05
N GLN A 23 5.48 0.21 -7.32
CA GLN A 23 6.82 0.04 -7.91
C GLN A 23 7.62 1.34 -7.93
N GLU A 24 6.95 2.50 -7.92
CA GLU A 24 7.57 3.82 -7.91
C GLU A 24 8.52 4.04 -6.72
N HIS A 25 8.32 3.30 -5.62
CA HIS A 25 9.12 3.42 -4.41
C HIS A 25 10.35 2.51 -4.37
N ALA A 26 10.55 1.67 -5.40
CA ALA A 26 11.62 0.66 -5.41
C ALA A 26 13.03 1.26 -5.31
N ASN A 27 13.30 2.35 -6.03
CA ASN A 27 14.62 2.98 -6.11
C ASN A 27 14.82 4.15 -5.12
N LEU A 28 13.83 4.40 -4.26
CA LEU A 28 13.87 5.50 -3.30
C LEU A 28 13.58 4.95 -1.90
N HIS A 29 12.32 4.98 -1.49
CA HIS A 29 11.91 4.64 -0.14
C HIS A 29 12.38 3.24 0.28
N LEU A 30 12.21 2.22 -0.57
CA LEU A 30 12.61 0.85 -0.23
C LEU A 30 14.14 0.73 -0.04
N LEU A 31 14.91 1.42 -0.88
CA LEU A 31 16.37 1.45 -0.74
C LEU A 31 16.81 2.16 0.54
N TYR A 32 16.24 3.34 0.82
CA TYR A 32 16.56 4.11 2.02
C TYR A 32 16.14 3.38 3.30
N ALA A 33 14.98 2.72 3.30
CA ALA A 33 14.51 1.92 4.42
C ALA A 33 15.50 0.79 4.72
N ARG A 34 15.97 0.07 3.70
CA ARG A 34 16.99 -0.98 3.86
C ARG A 34 18.32 -0.44 4.36
N PHE A 35 18.79 0.68 3.79
CA PHE A 35 20.04 1.32 4.20
C PHE A 35 20.03 1.68 5.70
N TRP A 36 19.01 2.40 6.15
CA TRP A 36 18.91 2.80 7.56
C TRP A 36 18.67 1.60 8.47
N HIS A 37 17.87 0.62 8.05
CA HIS A 37 17.66 -0.59 8.86
C HIS A 37 18.95 -1.37 9.09
N LYS A 38 19.83 -1.46 8.07
CA LYS A 38 21.15 -2.09 8.21
C LYS A 38 22.06 -1.33 9.17
N ILE A 39 22.05 0.01 9.14
CA ILE A 39 22.77 0.82 10.12
C ILE A 39 22.27 0.51 11.54
N LEU A 40 20.95 0.49 11.75
CA LEU A 40 20.34 0.19 13.04
C LEU A 40 20.62 -1.24 13.51
N HIS A 41 20.67 -2.20 12.59
CA HIS A 41 21.03 -3.58 12.88
C HIS A 41 22.50 -3.68 13.34
N ASN A 42 23.41 -3.01 12.64
CA ASN A 42 24.82 -2.96 13.03
C ASN A 42 25.05 -2.29 14.40
N MET A 43 24.16 -1.36 14.78
CA MET A 43 24.14 -0.74 16.11
C MET A 43 23.46 -1.61 17.19
N GLY A 44 22.95 -2.79 16.84
CA GLY A 44 22.23 -3.69 17.75
C GLY A 44 20.85 -3.18 18.19
N VAL A 45 20.26 -2.23 17.46
CA VAL A 45 18.94 -1.65 17.79
C VAL A 45 17.80 -2.56 17.31
N VAL A 46 17.96 -3.18 16.14
CA VAL A 46 17.00 -4.13 15.55
C VAL A 46 17.67 -5.50 15.40
N SER A 47 16.87 -6.56 15.47
CA SER A 47 17.36 -7.94 15.46
C SER A 47 17.58 -8.52 14.06
N GLN A 48 16.90 -7.99 13.05
CA GLN A 48 16.95 -8.52 11.68
C GLN A 48 17.70 -7.56 10.75
N PRO A 49 18.36 -8.08 9.69
CA PRO A 49 19.14 -7.26 8.76
C PRO A 49 18.31 -6.60 7.65
N GLU A 50 17.02 -6.92 7.54
CA GLU A 50 16.08 -6.40 6.55
C GLU A 50 14.76 -5.95 7.22
N PRO A 51 14.19 -4.81 6.82
CA PRO A 51 13.01 -4.23 7.46
C PRO A 51 11.69 -4.92 7.10
N PHE A 52 11.63 -5.57 5.93
CA PHE A 52 10.41 -6.15 5.37
C PHE A 52 10.67 -7.62 5.02
N GLN A 53 9.85 -8.54 5.54
CA GLN A 53 9.96 -9.97 5.21
C GLN A 53 9.39 -10.27 3.82
N LYS A 54 8.23 -9.68 3.49
CA LYS A 54 7.59 -9.80 2.19
C LYS A 54 7.18 -8.43 1.68
N PHE A 55 7.51 -8.16 0.41
CA PHE A 55 7.03 -6.99 -0.32
C PHE A 55 6.02 -7.44 -1.38
N ILE A 56 4.85 -6.78 -1.42
CA ILE A 56 3.85 -6.95 -2.47
C ILE A 56 3.75 -5.64 -3.24
N CYS A 57 4.07 -5.70 -4.52
CA CYS A 57 3.96 -4.55 -5.40
C CYS A 57 2.54 -4.48 -5.97
N GLN A 58 1.68 -3.60 -5.44
CA GLN A 58 0.33 -3.47 -6.01
C GLN A 58 0.37 -2.83 -7.40
N GLY A 59 -0.57 -3.26 -8.25
CA GLY A 59 -0.84 -2.66 -9.54
C GLY A 59 -1.46 -1.27 -9.41
N MET A 60 -1.42 -0.50 -10.49
CA MET A 60 -2.05 0.82 -10.54
C MET A 60 -3.54 0.70 -10.85
N ILE A 61 -4.39 1.46 -10.16
CA ILE A 61 -5.76 1.69 -10.61
C ILE A 61 -5.76 2.95 -11.49
N LEU A 62 -6.12 2.77 -12.76
CA LEU A 62 -6.18 3.81 -13.77
C LEU A 62 -7.58 4.45 -13.81
N GLY A 63 -7.65 5.69 -14.29
CA GLY A 63 -8.92 6.35 -14.59
C GLY A 63 -9.65 5.66 -15.74
N ALA A 64 -10.90 6.08 -15.98
CA ALA A 64 -11.70 5.58 -17.10
C ALA A 64 -11.04 5.86 -18.47
N ASP A 65 -10.21 6.90 -18.55
CA ASP A 65 -9.38 7.25 -19.71
C ASP A 65 -8.22 6.28 -19.93
N GLY A 66 -7.99 5.32 -19.03
CA GLY A 66 -6.89 4.37 -19.09
C GLY A 66 -5.54 4.95 -18.66
N GLU A 67 -5.56 6.10 -18.02
CA GLU A 67 -4.36 6.83 -17.65
C GLU A 67 -4.24 6.90 -16.12
N LYS A 68 -3.04 7.22 -15.63
CA LYS A 68 -2.84 7.41 -14.18
C LYS A 68 -3.74 8.55 -13.70
N MET A 69 -4.49 8.29 -12.63
CA MET A 69 -5.32 9.31 -12.01
C MET A 69 -4.46 10.46 -11.46
N SER A 70 -4.80 11.70 -11.81
CA SER A 70 -4.13 12.89 -11.27
C SER A 70 -5.05 14.12 -11.27
N LYS A 71 -4.83 15.03 -10.31
CA LYS A 71 -5.61 16.27 -10.20
C LYS A 71 -5.48 17.16 -11.43
N SER A 72 -4.29 17.26 -12.02
CA SER A 72 -4.04 18.08 -13.21
C SER A 72 -4.78 17.57 -14.45
N ARG A 73 -5.08 16.28 -14.51
CA ARG A 73 -5.84 15.66 -15.60
C ARG A 73 -7.35 15.67 -15.38
N GLY A 74 -7.81 16.00 -14.16
CA GLY A 74 -9.23 15.99 -13.83
C GLY A 74 -9.90 14.60 -13.87
N ASN A 75 -9.11 13.53 -13.92
CA ASN A 75 -9.59 12.13 -14.01
C ASN A 75 -9.58 11.38 -12.66
N VAL A 76 -9.49 12.12 -11.54
CA VAL A 76 -9.50 11.53 -10.19
C VAL A 76 -10.90 11.05 -9.84
N VAL A 77 -10.99 9.80 -9.42
CA VAL A 77 -12.21 9.25 -8.81
C VAL A 77 -12.20 9.55 -7.32
N ASN A 78 -13.25 10.20 -6.83
CA ASN A 78 -13.42 10.50 -5.40
C ASN A 78 -14.10 9.32 -4.69
N PRO A 79 -13.41 8.59 -3.79
CA PRO A 79 -13.98 7.41 -3.14
C PRO A 79 -15.19 7.72 -2.26
N ASN A 80 -15.27 8.94 -1.70
CA ASN A 80 -16.38 9.32 -0.81
C ASN A 80 -17.74 9.27 -1.53
N GLU A 81 -17.79 9.63 -2.81
CA GLU A 81 -19.02 9.57 -3.62
C GLU A 81 -19.57 8.14 -3.71
N PHE A 82 -18.68 7.16 -3.77
CA PHE A 82 -19.04 5.74 -3.82
C PHE A 82 -19.40 5.20 -2.44
N VAL A 83 -18.68 5.62 -1.39
CA VAL A 83 -18.99 5.22 -0.01
C VAL A 83 -20.36 5.75 0.41
N GLU A 84 -20.69 7.00 0.10
CA GLU A 84 -21.99 7.60 0.40
C GLU A 84 -23.14 6.93 -0.37
N LYS A 85 -22.91 6.59 -1.65
CA LYS A 85 -23.95 6.02 -2.51
C LYS A 85 -24.12 4.51 -2.36
N PHE A 86 -23.04 3.77 -2.10
CA PHE A 86 -23.01 2.31 -2.16
C PHE A 86 -22.49 1.64 -0.88
N GLY A 87 -21.89 2.39 0.05
CA GLY A 87 -21.27 1.87 1.26
C GLY A 87 -19.80 1.50 1.07
N ALA A 88 -19.04 1.54 2.17
CA ALA A 88 -17.60 1.23 2.15
C ALA A 88 -17.32 -0.23 1.74
N ASP A 89 -18.18 -1.18 2.13
CA ASP A 89 -17.99 -2.59 1.81
C ASP A 89 -18.14 -2.87 0.32
N ALA A 90 -19.08 -2.21 -0.37
CA ALA A 90 -19.25 -2.36 -1.81
C ALA A 90 -18.00 -1.90 -2.58
N LEU A 91 -17.40 -0.76 -2.17
CA LEU A 91 -16.16 -0.26 -2.76
C LEU A 91 -14.98 -1.19 -2.50
N ARG A 92 -14.80 -1.64 -1.25
CA ARG A 92 -13.68 -2.54 -0.87
C ARG A 92 -13.79 -3.90 -1.53
N LEU A 93 -14.99 -4.48 -1.60
CA LEU A 93 -15.22 -5.74 -2.30
C LEU A 93 -14.92 -5.58 -3.78
N TYR A 94 -15.38 -4.50 -4.40
CA TYR A 94 -15.03 -4.21 -5.78
C TYR A 94 -13.50 -4.16 -6.00
N GLU A 95 -12.76 -3.41 -5.17
CA GLU A 95 -11.30 -3.31 -5.27
C GLU A 95 -10.58 -4.66 -5.15
N VAL A 96 -11.00 -5.51 -4.21
CA VAL A 96 -10.39 -6.84 -3.99
C VAL A 96 -10.75 -7.83 -5.11
N PHE A 97 -11.87 -7.63 -5.82
CA PHE A 97 -12.33 -8.49 -6.91
C PHE A 97 -11.90 -8.02 -8.31
N LEU A 98 -11.21 -6.87 -8.43
CA LEU A 98 -10.71 -6.35 -9.71
C LEU A 98 -9.72 -7.27 -10.43
N GLY A 99 -9.11 -8.21 -9.71
CA GLY A 99 -8.16 -9.17 -10.22
C GLY A 99 -6.98 -9.36 -9.25
N PRO A 100 -5.88 -9.96 -9.72
CA PRO A 100 -4.66 -10.08 -8.91
C PRO A 100 -4.17 -8.70 -8.45
N PRO A 101 -3.79 -8.53 -7.16
CA PRO A 101 -3.45 -7.23 -6.59
C PRO A 101 -2.23 -6.57 -7.24
N GLU A 102 -1.38 -7.33 -7.92
CA GLU A 102 -0.19 -6.83 -8.63
C GLU A 102 -0.51 -6.27 -10.02
N LYS A 103 -1.71 -6.51 -10.56
CA LYS A 103 -2.05 -6.15 -11.93
C LYS A 103 -2.66 -4.76 -12.01
N THR A 104 -2.15 -3.95 -12.94
CA THR A 104 -2.77 -2.67 -13.29
C THR A 104 -4.14 -2.89 -13.94
N THR A 105 -5.13 -2.13 -13.49
CA THR A 105 -6.52 -2.23 -13.94
C THR A 105 -7.16 -0.85 -14.07
N LYS A 106 -8.30 -0.77 -14.75
CA LYS A 106 -9.08 0.47 -14.87
C LYS A 106 -10.20 0.50 -13.85
N PHE A 107 -10.48 1.67 -13.29
CA PHE A 107 -11.64 1.87 -12.43
C PHE A 107 -12.93 1.96 -13.28
N ASP A 108 -13.86 1.05 -13.04
CA ASP A 108 -15.23 1.06 -13.56
C ASP A 108 -16.25 1.31 -12.43
N PRO A 109 -16.91 2.49 -12.42
CA PRO A 109 -17.98 2.82 -11.46
C PRO A 109 -19.11 1.79 -11.40
N ASN A 110 -19.41 1.11 -12.52
CA ASN A 110 -20.48 0.10 -12.57
C ASN A 110 -20.12 -1.17 -11.79
N GLY A 111 -18.81 -1.45 -11.64
CA GLY A 111 -18.35 -2.57 -10.83
C GLY A 111 -18.68 -2.39 -9.35
N VAL A 112 -18.62 -1.15 -8.84
CA VAL A 112 -19.02 -0.85 -7.45
C VAL A 112 -20.53 -1.06 -7.27
N TRP A 113 -21.33 -0.64 -8.25
CA TRP A 113 -22.77 -0.87 -8.22
C TRP A 113 -23.12 -2.36 -8.20
N ALA A 114 -22.42 -3.19 -8.98
CA ALA A 114 -22.65 -4.64 -9.01
C ALA A 114 -22.36 -5.34 -7.67
N MET A 115 -21.52 -4.75 -6.81
CA MET A 115 -21.24 -5.27 -5.46
C MET A 115 -22.31 -4.88 -4.43
N LYS A 116 -23.20 -3.94 -4.76
CA LYS A 116 -24.33 -3.57 -3.92
C LYS A 116 -25.50 -4.52 -4.20
N LYS A 117 -25.85 -5.35 -3.22
CA LYS A 117 -27.11 -6.11 -3.21
C LYS A 117 -28.31 -5.19 -2.96
#